data_AF-A0A9Q4C5U6-F1
#
_entry.id   AF-A0A9Q4C5U6-F1
#
_cell.length_a   1.000
_cell.length_b   1.000
_cell.length_c   1.000
_cell.angle_alpha   90.00
_cell.angle_beta   90.00
_cell.angle_gamma   90.00
#
_symmetry.space_group_name_H-M   'P 1'
#
loop_
_entity.id
_entity.type
_entity.pdbx_description
1 polymer ?
#
loop_
_entity_poly.entity_id
_entity_poly.type
_entity_poly.pdbx_seq_one_letter_code
_entity_poly.pdbx_strand_id
1 'polypeptide(L)'
;MSHTRDTPDSPARLVGVYNADGGIIGELTYVLGKIRGVTHCGLCDITHGRSPFPRRDWTDALGSLPLPMETVHLNEMDTPTARAAGGTSPVVVYLDGENDRILMDPVDLDACGGRVDDFLALVTTRLAEIP
;
A
#
# COMPACT_ATOMS: atom_id res chain seq x y z
N MET A 1 -22.27 -19.29 -30.33
CA MET A 1 -20.96 -18.78 -29.85
C MET A 1 -21.27 -17.81 -28.73
N SER A 2 -21.41 -18.34 -27.51
CA SER A 2 -21.69 -17.52 -26.33
C SER A 2 -20.38 -17.36 -25.58
N HIS A 3 -19.86 -16.13 -25.57
CA HIS A 3 -18.74 -15.77 -24.71
C HIS A 3 -19.25 -15.77 -23.27
N THR A 4 -18.80 -16.74 -22.49
CA THR A 4 -18.86 -16.67 -21.03
C THR A 4 -18.10 -15.43 -20.61
N ARG A 5 -18.78 -14.46 -19.96
CA ARG A 5 -18.07 -13.42 -19.24
C ARG A 5 -17.49 -14.10 -18.01
N ASP A 6 -16.17 -14.30 -18.01
CA ASP A 6 -15.43 -14.57 -16.80
C ASP A 6 -15.75 -13.41 -15.84
N THR A 7 -16.26 -13.76 -14.67
CA THR A 7 -16.43 -12.79 -13.59
C THR A 7 -15.04 -12.65 -12.97
N PRO A 8 -14.51 -11.45 -12.69
CA PRO A 8 -13.27 -11.37 -11.92
C PRO A 8 -13.49 -12.09 -10.58
N ASP A 9 -12.64 -13.07 -10.31
CA ASP A 9 -12.78 -14.07 -9.24
C ASP A 9 -12.58 -13.47 -7.83
N SER A 10 -12.46 -12.13 -7.71
CA SER A 10 -12.31 -11.39 -6.46
C SER A 10 -12.75 -9.93 -6.58
N PRO A 11 -13.40 -9.34 -5.56
CA PRO A 11 -13.76 -7.92 -5.56
C PRO A 11 -12.50 -7.04 -5.57
N ALA A 12 -12.60 -5.86 -6.19
CA ALA A 12 -11.50 -4.91 -6.26
C ALA A 12 -11.01 -4.50 -4.86
N ARG A 13 -9.68 -4.42 -4.68
CA ARG A 13 -9.03 -4.06 -3.41
C ARG A 13 -7.74 -3.27 -3.61
N LEU A 14 -7.27 -2.66 -2.54
CA LEU A 14 -5.97 -2.02 -2.45
C LEU A 14 -5.03 -2.81 -1.56
N VAL A 15 -3.76 -2.90 -1.95
CA VAL A 15 -2.71 -3.48 -1.12
C VAL A 15 -1.54 -2.50 -1.04
N GLY A 16 -1.26 -2.01 0.16
CA GLY A 16 -0.05 -1.23 0.45
C GLY A 16 1.11 -2.14 0.85
N VAL A 17 2.22 -2.08 0.14
CA VAL A 17 3.41 -2.88 0.42
C VAL A 17 4.49 -1.97 1.03
N TYR A 18 4.86 -2.27 2.27
CA TYR A 18 5.99 -1.61 2.93
C TYR A 18 7.31 -1.99 2.27
N ASN A 19 8.32 -1.10 2.35
CA ASN A 19 9.69 -1.42 1.94
C ASN A 19 10.47 -2.07 3.10
N ALA A 20 9.93 -3.15 3.65
CA ALA A 20 10.51 -3.90 4.77
C ALA A 20 10.01 -5.37 4.73
N ASP A 21 10.77 -6.28 5.32
CA ASP A 21 10.34 -7.68 5.55
C ASP A 21 9.59 -7.81 6.88
N GLY A 22 8.55 -8.67 6.89
CA GLY A 22 7.76 -9.05 8.06
C GLY A 22 8.40 -10.20 8.86
N GLY A 23 8.32 -10.10 10.17
CA GLY A 23 8.85 -11.05 11.16
C GLY A 23 8.72 -10.45 12.57
N ILE A 24 8.99 -11.19 13.65
CA ILE A 24 8.83 -10.73 15.06
C ILE A 24 9.68 -9.46 15.42
N ILE A 25 10.50 -8.98 14.48
CA ILE A 25 11.22 -7.69 14.52
C ILE A 25 10.37 -6.53 13.92
N GLY A 26 9.15 -6.82 13.47
CA GLY A 26 8.21 -5.95 12.73
C GLY A 26 7.35 -5.03 13.59
N GLU A 27 7.53 -5.02 14.92
CA GLU A 27 7.08 -3.92 15.79
C GLU A 27 8.23 -2.98 16.19
N LEU A 28 9.49 -3.27 15.80
CA LEU A 28 10.66 -2.56 16.35
C LEU A 28 11.54 -1.85 15.33
N THR A 29 11.29 -1.95 14.03
CA THR A 29 12.11 -1.27 13.00
C THR A 29 11.67 0.16 12.67
N TYR A 30 11.08 0.88 13.62
CA TYR A 30 11.33 2.32 13.72
C TYR A 30 12.67 2.62 14.42
N VAL A 31 13.67 1.74 14.27
CA VAL A 31 15.05 2.08 14.65
C VAL A 31 15.61 3.04 13.61
N LEU A 32 15.28 4.31 13.84
CA LEU A 32 16.22 5.42 13.89
C LEU A 32 17.37 5.35 12.86
N GLY A 33 17.30 6.22 11.86
CA GLY A 33 18.38 6.55 10.93
C GLY A 33 19.71 6.98 11.57
N LYS A 34 20.42 6.05 12.22
CA LYS A 34 21.80 6.20 12.70
C LYS A 34 22.70 5.01 12.35
N ILE A 35 22.21 4.03 11.59
CA ILE A 35 23.04 2.97 11.00
C ILE A 35 22.99 3.18 9.48
N ARG A 36 24.16 3.34 8.86
CA ARG A 36 24.32 3.49 7.42
C ARG A 36 23.61 2.32 6.71
N GLY A 37 22.53 2.58 5.96
CA GLY A 37 21.96 1.62 5.01
C GLY A 37 20.47 1.25 5.13
N VAL A 38 19.67 1.90 5.98
CA VAL A 38 18.23 1.61 6.05
C VAL A 38 17.48 2.39 4.95
N THR A 39 16.75 1.69 4.10
CA THR A 39 15.94 2.23 3.00
C THR A 39 14.77 3.06 3.53
N HIS A 40 14.54 4.25 2.96
CA HIS A 40 13.38 5.08 3.30
C HIS A 40 12.07 4.40 2.85
N CYS A 41 10.99 4.62 3.60
CA CYS A 41 9.68 4.00 3.37
C CYS A 41 8.56 5.03 3.67
N GLY A 42 8.12 5.78 2.66
CA GLY A 42 7.02 6.76 2.81
C GLY A 42 5.71 6.16 3.32
N LEU A 43 5.36 4.92 2.94
CA LEU A 43 4.17 4.25 3.47
C LEU A 43 4.29 3.99 4.98
N CYS A 44 5.49 3.65 5.48
CA CYS A 44 5.73 3.47 6.91
C CYS A 44 5.54 4.79 7.67
N ASP A 45 6.03 5.91 7.12
CA ASP A 45 5.83 7.25 7.71
C ASP A 45 4.34 7.61 7.78
N ILE A 46 3.56 7.25 6.76
CA ILE A 46 2.10 7.48 6.73
C ILE A 46 1.39 6.65 7.80
N THR A 47 1.65 5.34 7.87
CA THR A 47 0.86 4.41 8.71
C THR A 47 1.27 4.39 10.17
N HIS A 48 2.55 4.65 10.47
CA HIS A 48 3.12 4.55 11.82
C HIS A 48 3.59 5.90 12.37
N GLY A 49 3.92 6.87 11.51
CA GLY A 49 4.51 8.13 11.96
C GLY A 49 5.80 7.86 12.74
N ARG A 50 5.86 8.26 14.01
CA ARG A 50 7.01 7.98 14.91
C ARG A 50 6.78 6.81 15.86
N SER A 51 5.63 6.14 15.75
CA SER A 51 5.19 5.07 16.65
C SER A 51 5.54 3.70 16.07
N PRO A 52 5.84 2.68 16.89
CA PRO A 52 5.93 1.29 16.41
C PRO A 52 4.57 0.67 16.08
N PHE A 53 3.48 1.29 16.53
CA PHE A 53 2.11 0.83 16.30
C PHE A 53 1.41 1.69 15.23
N PRO A 54 0.48 1.11 14.46
CA PRO A 54 -0.34 1.87 13.52
C PRO A 54 -1.02 3.05 14.20
N ARG A 55 -1.06 4.19 13.51
CA ARG A 55 -1.73 5.39 14.02
C ARG A 55 -3.25 5.18 14.01
N ARG A 56 -3.94 5.80 14.97
CA ARG A 56 -5.40 5.76 15.04
C ARG A 56 -6.05 6.44 13.83
N ASP A 57 -5.53 7.59 13.42
CA ASP A 57 -6.03 8.30 12.25
C ASP A 57 -5.83 7.49 10.96
N TRP A 58 -4.75 6.72 10.84
CA TRP A 58 -4.59 5.73 9.77
C TRP A 58 -5.68 4.66 9.81
N THR A 59 -5.92 4.02 10.96
CA THR A 59 -6.93 2.96 11.05
C THR A 59 -8.35 3.49 10.80
N ASP A 60 -8.66 4.71 11.25
CA ASP A 60 -9.95 5.35 11.02
C ASP A 60 -10.12 5.74 9.53
N ALA A 61 -9.04 6.20 8.90
CA ALA A 61 -8.99 6.56 7.49
C ALA A 61 -9.30 5.38 6.55
N LEU A 62 -8.85 4.16 6.88
CA LEU A 62 -9.15 2.97 6.08
C LEU A 62 -10.66 2.73 5.90
N GLY A 63 -11.47 3.07 6.91
CA GLY A 63 -12.93 2.98 6.83
C GLY A 63 -13.59 4.00 5.89
N SER A 64 -12.85 5.02 5.45
CA SER A 64 -13.33 6.06 4.54
C SER A 64 -12.99 5.79 3.07
N LEU A 65 -12.18 4.76 2.80
CA LEU A 65 -11.82 4.39 1.42
C LEU A 65 -12.99 3.71 0.70
N PRO A 66 -13.18 3.97 -0.60
CA PRO A 66 -14.24 3.34 -1.39
C PRO A 66 -13.98 1.84 -1.65
N LEU A 67 -12.74 1.37 -1.44
CA LEU A 67 -12.32 -0.02 -1.58
C LEU A 67 -11.61 -0.47 -0.30
N PRO A 68 -11.73 -1.76 0.07
CA PRO A 68 -10.95 -2.30 1.16
C PRO A 68 -9.46 -2.16 0.86
N MET A 69 -8.70 -1.77 1.88
CA MET A 69 -7.24 -1.67 1.81
C MET A 69 -6.62 -2.48 2.93
N GLU A 70 -5.62 -3.29 2.58
CA GLU A 70 -4.73 -3.95 3.51
C GLU A 70 -3.28 -3.47 3.33
N THR A 71 -2.42 -3.74 4.30
CA THR A 71 -0.98 -3.47 4.20
C THR A 71 -0.17 -4.70 4.56
N VAL A 72 0.87 -4.98 3.78
CA VAL A 72 1.75 -6.14 3.91
C VAL A 72 3.22 -5.75 3.79
N HIS A 73 4.10 -6.64 4.26
CA HIS A 73 5.55 -6.55 4.02
C HIS A 73 5.96 -7.20 2.68
N LEU A 74 7.20 -6.97 2.25
CA LEU A 74 7.74 -7.48 0.98
C LEU A 74 7.61 -9.01 0.87
N ASN A 75 7.94 -9.73 1.93
CA ASN A 75 7.87 -11.19 2.01
C ASN A 75 6.45 -11.75 2.30
N GLU A 76 5.46 -10.87 2.48
CA GLU A 76 4.06 -11.23 2.75
C GLU A 76 3.16 -11.00 1.52
N MET A 77 3.71 -10.44 0.43
CA MET A 77 2.97 -10.24 -0.82
C MET A 77 2.46 -11.56 -1.40
N ASP A 78 1.17 -11.58 -1.77
CA ASP A 78 0.63 -12.63 -2.61
C ASP A 78 1.07 -12.47 -4.08
N THR A 79 0.75 -13.47 -4.91
CA THR A 79 1.20 -13.48 -6.32
C THR A 79 0.63 -12.30 -7.14
N PRO A 80 -0.67 -11.95 -7.05
CA PRO A 80 -1.20 -10.76 -7.72
C PRO A 80 -0.50 -9.47 -7.28
N THR A 81 -0.31 -9.26 -5.97
CA THR A 81 0.36 -8.07 -5.42
C THR A 81 1.78 -7.95 -5.94
N ALA A 82 2.57 -9.02 -5.85
CA ALA A 82 3.97 -9.02 -6.31
C ALA A 82 4.09 -8.74 -7.82
N ARG A 83 3.15 -9.27 -8.63
CA ARG A 83 3.09 -8.99 -10.08
C ARG A 83 2.76 -7.53 -10.36
N ALA A 84 1.74 -6.98 -9.70
CA ALA A 84 1.33 -5.59 -9.87
C ALA A 84 2.41 -4.61 -9.40
N ALA A 85 3.11 -4.93 -8.30
CA ALA A 85 4.20 -4.11 -7.75
C ALA A 85 5.42 -4.05 -8.69
N GLY A 86 5.69 -5.11 -9.46
CA GLY A 86 6.78 -5.12 -10.44
C GLY A 86 8.18 -4.86 -9.85
N GLY A 87 8.39 -5.18 -8.58
CA GLY A 87 9.63 -4.88 -7.84
C GLY A 87 9.72 -3.47 -7.27
N THR A 88 8.66 -2.68 -7.36
CA THR A 88 8.57 -1.33 -6.77
C THR A 88 8.24 -1.42 -5.28
N SER A 89 8.97 -0.69 -4.44
CA SER A 89 8.67 -0.56 -3.01
C SER A 89 9.19 0.77 -2.42
N PRO A 90 8.48 1.38 -1.45
CA PRO A 90 7.11 1.04 -1.03
C PRO A 90 6.11 1.34 -2.17
N VAL A 91 4.95 0.69 -2.17
CA VAL A 91 3.97 0.82 -3.26
C VAL A 91 2.54 0.61 -2.76
N VAL A 92 1.55 1.24 -3.38
CA VAL A 92 0.14 0.84 -3.28
C VAL A 92 -0.29 0.32 -4.63
N VAL A 93 -0.82 -0.90 -4.66
CA VAL A 93 -1.38 -1.50 -5.87
C VAL A 93 -2.90 -1.59 -5.79
N TYR A 94 -3.54 -1.41 -6.93
CA TYR A 94 -4.94 -1.72 -7.15
C TYR A 94 -5.04 -3.09 -7.80
N LEU A 95 -5.93 -3.94 -7.28
CA LEU A 95 -6.17 -5.29 -7.78
C LEU A 95 -7.66 -5.49 -8.02
N ASP A 96 -8.03 -5.86 -9.24
CA ASP A 96 -9.41 -6.24 -9.64
C ASP A 96 -9.45 -7.56 -10.44
N GLY A 97 -8.29 -8.17 -10.71
CA GLY A 97 -8.16 -9.41 -11.46
C GLY A 97 -8.05 -9.24 -12.98
N GLU A 98 -8.27 -8.05 -13.52
CA GLU A 98 -8.17 -7.76 -14.96
C GLU A 98 -7.13 -6.67 -15.28
N ASN A 99 -7.05 -5.65 -14.42
CA ASN A 99 -6.37 -4.38 -14.60
C ASN A 99 -5.45 -4.03 -13.43
N ASP A 100 -4.93 -5.05 -12.75
CA ASP A 100 -3.97 -4.95 -11.65
C ASP A 100 -2.82 -3.98 -12.00
N ARG A 101 -2.59 -2.97 -11.16
CA ARG A 101 -1.66 -1.87 -11.46
C ARG A 101 -1.13 -1.20 -10.20
N ILE A 102 0.00 -0.51 -10.33
CA ILE A 102 0.44 0.47 -9.33
C ILE A 102 -0.55 1.63 -9.31
N LEU A 103 -1.04 1.96 -8.12
CA LEU A 103 -1.87 3.13 -7.86
C LEU A 103 -1.03 4.30 -7.34
N MET A 104 -0.07 4.01 -6.47
CA MET A 104 0.88 4.98 -5.91
C MET A 104 2.26 4.36 -5.82
N ASP A 105 3.26 5.03 -6.39
CA ASP A 105 4.66 4.63 -6.34
C ASP A 105 5.40 5.28 -5.15
N PRO A 106 6.72 5.05 -4.98
CA PRO A 106 7.49 5.67 -3.91
C PRO A 106 7.47 7.21 -3.95
N VAL A 107 7.44 7.81 -5.13
CA VAL A 107 7.43 9.27 -5.29
C VAL A 107 6.08 9.84 -4.83
N ASP A 108 4.98 9.19 -5.20
CA ASP A 108 3.64 9.54 -4.72
C ASP A 108 3.57 9.43 -3.18
N LEU A 109 4.08 8.34 -2.61
CA LEU A 109 4.06 8.08 -1.16
C LEU A 109 4.92 9.08 -0.36
N ASP A 110 6.09 9.43 -0.89
CA ASP A 110 6.97 10.42 -0.27
C ASP A 110 6.37 11.83 -0.34
N ALA A 111 5.65 12.15 -1.43
CA ALA A 111 4.96 13.44 -1.61
C ALA A 111 3.84 13.66 -0.58
N CYS A 112 3.24 12.60 -0.03
CA CYS A 112 2.29 12.69 1.08
C CYS A 112 2.93 13.17 2.40
N GLY A 113 4.26 13.13 2.52
CA GLY A 113 4.99 13.66 3.68
C GLY A 113 4.57 13.05 5.03
N GLY A 114 4.18 11.77 5.04
CA GLY A 114 3.69 11.08 6.24
C GLY A 114 2.28 11.52 6.71
N ARG A 115 1.53 12.27 5.89
CA ARG A 115 0.17 12.74 6.22
C ARG A 115 -0.88 11.77 5.69
N VAL A 116 -1.77 11.32 6.58
CA VAL A 116 -2.86 10.39 6.25
C VAL A 116 -3.89 11.04 5.32
N ASP A 117 -4.23 12.32 5.54
CA ASP A 117 -5.21 13.03 4.72
C ASP A 117 -4.74 13.20 3.27
N ASP A 118 -3.45 13.49 3.06
CA ASP A 118 -2.86 13.57 1.71
C ASP A 118 -2.91 12.23 1.01
N PHE A 119 -2.57 11.15 1.74
CA PHE A 119 -2.65 9.79 1.23
C PHE A 119 -4.08 9.46 0.79
N LEU A 120 -5.08 9.72 1.63
CA LEU A 120 -6.49 9.49 1.29
C LEU A 120 -6.94 10.28 0.06
N ALA A 121 -6.55 11.55 -0.03
CA ALA A 121 -6.89 12.42 -1.15
C ALA A 121 -6.29 11.90 -2.45
N LEU A 122 -5.02 11.46 -2.42
CA LEU A 122 -4.34 10.93 -3.59
C LEU A 122 -4.90 9.57 -4.02
N VAL A 123 -5.11 8.63 -3.09
CA VAL A 123 -5.77 7.35 -3.38
C VAL A 123 -7.14 7.57 -4.03
N THR A 124 -7.97 8.44 -3.45
CA THR A 124 -9.30 8.73 -3.98
C THR A 124 -9.23 9.33 -5.39
N THR A 125 -8.29 10.24 -5.64
CA THR A 125 -8.07 10.84 -6.96
C THR A 125 -7.67 9.78 -7.99
N ARG A 126 -6.70 8.93 -7.67
CA ARG A 126 -6.21 7.88 -8.56
C ARG A 126 -7.27 6.82 -8.84
N LEU A 127 -8.09 6.48 -7.85
CA LEU A 127 -9.20 5.54 -8.03
C LEU A 127 -10.28 6.07 -8.98
N ALA A 128 -10.55 7.37 -8.96
CA ALA A 128 -11.50 8.00 -9.89
C ALA A 128 -11.01 8.00 -11.35
N GLU A 129 -9.72 7.73 -11.59
CA GLU A 129 -9.12 7.60 -12.93
C GLU A 129 -9.15 6.15 -13.45
N ILE A 130 -9.56 5.17 -12.63
CA ILE A 130 -9.71 3.79 -13.05
C ILE A 130 -11.03 3.65 -13.84
N PRO A 131 -10.97 3.16 -15.11
CA PRO A 131 -12.13 3.05 -16.00
C PRO A 131 -13.25 2.12 -15.50
#